data_AF-A0A915U1B6-F1
#
_entry.id   AF-A0A915U1B6-F1
#
_cell.length_a   1.000
_cell.length_b   1.000
_cell.length_c   1.000
_cell.angle_alpha   90.00
_cell.angle_beta   90.00
_cell.angle_gamma   90.00
#
_symmetry.space_group_name_H-M   'P 1'
#
loop_
_entity.id
_entity.type
_entity.pdbx_description
1 polymer ?
#
loop_
_entity_poly.entity_id
_entity_poly.type
_entity_poly.pdbx_seq_one_letter_code
_entity_poly.pdbx_strand_id
1 'polypeptide(L)' 'MKRKRKTYSAAEKVAILKRHLIDMVAVSDLCDEYSLHPTVFYRWQKEIFE' A
#
# COMPACT_ATOMS: atom_id res chain seq x y z
N MET A 1 -22.81 -8.46 1.02
CA MET A 1 -21.87 -8.44 -0.13
C MET A 1 -20.45 -8.70 0.37
N LYS A 2 -19.81 -9.82 -0.02
CA LYS A 2 -18.42 -10.11 0.36
C LYS A 2 -17.51 -9.17 -0.44
N ARG A 3 -16.99 -8.11 0.19
CA ARG A 3 -15.92 -7.29 -0.40
C ARG A 3 -14.78 -8.25 -0.76
N LYS A 4 -14.51 -8.43 -2.06
CA LYS A 4 -13.38 -9.22 -2.55
C LYS A 4 -12.13 -8.61 -1.93
N ARG A 5 -11.55 -9.28 -0.93
CA ARG A 5 -10.27 -8.86 -0.35
C ARG A 5 -9.23 -9.03 -1.46
N LYS A 6 -8.80 -7.92 -2.05
CA LYS A 6 -7.56 -7.91 -2.84
C LYS A 6 -6.44 -8.33 -1.89
N THR A 7 -5.92 -9.53 -2.09
CA THR A 7 -4.75 -10.03 -1.39
C THR A 7 -3.54 -9.50 -2.13
N TYR A 8 -2.89 -8.48 -1.58
CA TYR A 8 -1.61 -8.00 -2.08
C TYR A 8 -0.51 -8.95 -1.64
N SER A 9 0.27 -9.44 -2.60
CA SER A 9 1.48 -10.21 -2.32
C SER A 9 2.51 -9.34 -1.59
N ALA A 10 3.45 -9.94 -0.86
CA ALA A 10 4.51 -9.19 -0.18
C ALA A 10 5.30 -8.29 -1.16
N ALA A 11 5.52 -8.76 -2.39
CA ALA A 11 6.18 -7.99 -3.45
C ALA A 11 5.38 -6.74 -3.86
N GLU A 12 4.06 -6.86 -4.03
CA GLU A 12 3.21 -5.70 -4.36
C GLU A 12 3.21 -4.66 -3.24
N LYS A 13 3.15 -5.10 -1.98
CA LYS A 13 3.22 -4.19 -0.81
C LYS A 13 4.50 -3.34 -0.85
N VAL A 14 5.64 -4.00 -1.07
CA VAL A 14 6.95 -3.35 -1.16
C VAL A 14 7.01 -2.41 -2.36
N ALA A 15 6.45 -2.82 -3.51
CA ALA A 15 6.43 -1.96 -4.70
C ALA A 15 5.64 -0.65 -4.46
N ILE A 16 4.49 -0.74 -3.78
CA ILE A 16 3.66 0.43 -3.43
C ILE A 16 4.40 1.35 -2.43
N LEU A 17 5.02 0.77 -1.39
CA LEU A 17 5.86 1.52 -0.44
C LEU A 17 7.05 2.20 -1.12
N LYS A 18 7.71 1.50 -2.03
CA LYS A 18 8.84 2.03 -2.78
C LYS A 18 8.44 3.22 -3.65
N ARG A 19 7.23 3.20 -4.23
CA ARG A 19 6.69 4.32 -5.03
C ARG A 19 6.47 5.58 -4.18
N HIS A 20 5.97 5.41 -2.95
CA HIS A 20 5.86 6.53 -2.01
C HIS A 20 7.24 7.08 -1.60
N LEU A 21 8.20 6.19 -1.33
CA LEU A 21 9.52 6.57 -0.80
C LEU A 21 10.48 7.11 -1.87
N ILE A 22 10.41 6.60 -3.10
CA ILE A 22 11.32 6.96 -4.20
C ILE A 22 10.71 8.04 -5.09
N ASP A 23 9.52 7.78 -5.63
CA ASP A 23 8.85 8.73 -6.52
C ASP A 23 8.16 9.86 -5.74
N MET A 24 8.19 9.83 -4.40
CA MET A 24 7.53 10.79 -3.51
C MET A 24 6.04 10.97 -3.81
N VAL A 25 5.40 9.93 -4.37
CA VAL A 25 3.96 9.93 -4.68
C VAL A 25 3.16 9.94 -3.40
N ALA A 26 2.13 10.77 -3.28
CA ALA A 26 1.31 10.84 -2.08
C ALA A 26 0.62 9.49 -1.79
N VAL A 27 0.55 9.10 -0.50
CA VAL A 27 -0.17 7.89 -0.07
C VAL A 27 -1.63 7.92 -0.53
N SER A 28 -2.27 9.09 -0.55
CA SER A 28 -3.64 9.27 -1.04
C SER A 28 -3.81 8.83 -2.49
N ASP A 29 -2.87 9.20 -3.35
CA ASP A 29 -2.88 8.89 -4.78
C ASP A 29 -2.69 7.38 -5.01
N LEU A 30 -1.73 6.77 -4.30
CA LEU A 30 -1.54 5.32 -4.29
C LEU A 30 -2.77 4.58 -3.71
N CYS A 31 -3.40 5.13 -2.68
CA CYS A 31 -4.59 4.54 -2.10
C CYS A 31 -5.77 4.57 -3.07
N ASP A 32 -5.90 5.62 -3.88
CA ASP A 32 -6.92 5.73 -4.91
C ASP A 32 -6.63 4.77 -6.08
N GLU A 33 -5.41 4.81 -6.64
CA GLU A 33 -4.99 4.00 -7.78
C GLU A 33 -5.10 2.49 -7.50
N TYR A 34 -4.57 2.06 -6.35
CA TYR A 34 -4.61 0.64 -5.97
C TYR A 34 -5.92 0.26 -5.28
N SER A 35 -6.79 1.22 -4.94
CA SER A 35 -7.98 1.00 -4.11
C SER A 35 -7.58 0.37 -2.76
N LEU A 36 -6.54 0.94 -2.15
CA LEU A 36 -5.95 0.55 -0.88
C LEU A 36 -6.46 1.49 0.22
N HIS A 37 -6.65 0.98 1.43
CA HIS A 37 -6.96 1.84 2.57
C HIS A 37 -5.67 2.40 3.18
N PRO A 38 -5.57 3.70 3.50
CA PRO A 38 -4.33 4.30 4.02
C PRO A 38 -3.85 3.64 5.32
N THR A 39 -4.75 3.17 6.18
CA THR A 39 -4.39 2.39 7.38
C THR A 39 -3.58 1.13 7.05
N VAL A 40 -3.88 0.48 5.92
CA VAL A 40 -3.15 -0.72 5.46
C VAL A 40 -1.76 -0.35 4.97
N PHE A 41 -1.61 0.79 4.29
CA PHE A 41 -0.32 1.32 3.86
C PHE A 41 0.61 1.56 5.06
N TYR A 42 0.14 2.30 6.07
CA TYR A 42 0.93 2.56 7.28
C TYR A 42 1.28 1.29 8.06
N ARG A 43 0.37 0.30 8.07
CA ARG A 43 0.64 -1.01 8.67
C ARG A 43 1.78 -1.72 7.93
N TRP A 44 1.78 -1.75 6.60
CA TRP A 44 2.86 -2.37 5.83
C TRP A 44 4.18 -1.63 6.01
N GLN A 45 4.14 -0.30 6.11
CA GLN A 45 5.34 0.49 6.39
C GLN A 45 5.96 0.06 7.71
N LYS A 46 5.17 -0.14 8.76
CA LYS A 46 5.67 -0.70 10.02
C LYS A 46 6.17 -2.13 9.85
N GLU A 47 5.38 -3.04 9.28
CA GLU A 47 5.74 -4.46 9.12
C GLU A 47 7.02 -4.71 8.27
N ILE A 48 7.45 -3.75 7.43
CA ILE A 48 8.65 -3.87 6.57
C ILE A 48 9.87 -3.16 7.16
N PHE A 49 9.66 -2.07 7.92
CA PHE A 49 10.75 -1.25 8.48
C PHE A 49 10.99 -1.45 9.98
N GLU A 50 10.13 -2.19 10.69
CA GLU A 50 10.22 -2.56 12.12
C GLU A 50 10.25 -4.08 12.27
#